data_AF-A0A4Y2JCJ6-F1
#
_entry.id   AF-A0A4Y2JCJ6-F1
#
_cell.length_a   1.000
_cell.length_b   1.000
_cell.length_c   1.000
_cell.angle_alpha   90.00
_cell.angle_beta   90.00
_cell.angle_gamma   90.00
#
_symmetry.space_group_name_H-M   'P 1'
#
loop_
_entity.id
_entity.type
_entity.pdbx_description
1 polymer ?
#
loop_
_entity_poly.entity_id
_entity_poly.type
_entity_poly.pdbx_seq_one_letter_code
_entity_poly.pdbx_strand_id
1 'polypeptide(L)'
;MCHVECDPLCNVTWFRGTDSLHESKFFVTETLVLDPDPKRNVLRSVVSSLSWSLSHLPATSFDFSTFTCLSSPNALGPPVNSSTLFRIECASEVTVRGAAAILVEPETALSRSAFKRKKE
;
A
#
# COMPACT_ATOMS: atom_id res chain seq x y z
N MET A 1 -4.48 -4.58 -3.07
CA MET A 1 -5.68 -4.80 -3.91
C MET A 1 -5.51 -6.11 -4.66
N CYS A 2 -6.57 -6.91 -4.75
CA CYS A 2 -6.62 -8.17 -5.49
C CYS A 2 -7.85 -8.15 -6.39
N HIS A 3 -7.67 -8.43 -7.69
CA HIS A 3 -8.75 -8.45 -8.68
C HIS A 3 -8.78 -9.82 -9.34
N VAL A 4 -9.94 -10.48 -9.29
CA VAL A 4 -10.13 -11.83 -9.80
C VAL A 4 -11.35 -11.86 -10.70
N GLU A 5 -11.18 -12.28 -11.94
CA GLU A 5 -12.29 -12.58 -12.86
C GLU A 5 -12.82 -13.99 -12.55
N CYS A 6 -14.12 -14.09 -12.27
CA CYS A 6 -14.74 -15.37 -11.91
C CYS A 6 -16.24 -15.41 -12.21
N ASP A 7 -16.67 -16.49 -12.87
CA ASP A 7 -18.06 -16.81 -13.15
C ASP A 7 -18.28 -18.34 -13.00
N PRO A 8 -19.12 -18.83 -12.07
CA PRO A 8 -19.88 -18.08 -11.07
C PRO A 8 -18.98 -17.32 -10.08
N LEU A 9 -19.57 -16.34 -9.41
CA LEU A 9 -18.90 -15.46 -8.46
C LEU A 9 -18.10 -16.24 -7.40
N CYS A 10 -16.84 -15.87 -7.26
CA CYS A 10 -15.91 -16.43 -6.28
C CYS A 10 -15.81 -15.54 -5.04
N ASN A 11 -15.33 -16.12 -3.93
CA ASN A 11 -14.98 -15.36 -2.72
C ASN A 11 -13.47 -15.12 -2.68
N VAL A 12 -13.02 -14.03 -2.05
CA VAL A 12 -11.60 -13.71 -1.86
C VAL A 12 -11.28 -13.67 -0.37
N THR A 13 -10.32 -14.48 0.04
CA THR A 13 -9.83 -14.54 1.42
C THR A 13 -8.41 -14.02 1.48
N TRP A 14 -8.11 -13.21 2.50
CA TRP A 14 -6.78 -12.66 2.73
C TRP A 14 -6.04 -13.45 3.80
N PHE A 15 -4.75 -13.64 3.58
CA PHE A 15 -3.82 -14.29 4.47
C PHE A 15 -2.59 -13.42 4.71
N ARG A 16 -2.01 -13.51 5.91
CA ARG A 16 -0.70 -12.98 6.25
C ARG A 16 0.20 -14.16 6.63
N GLY A 17 1.17 -14.48 5.78
CA GLY A 17 1.91 -15.74 5.89
C GLY A 17 0.93 -16.91 5.77
N THR A 18 0.73 -17.63 6.88
CA THR A 18 -0.21 -18.76 6.98
C THR A 18 -1.54 -18.39 7.66
N ASP A 19 -1.62 -17.22 8.29
CA ASP A 19 -2.77 -16.84 9.11
C ASP A 19 -3.86 -16.18 8.27
N SER A 20 -5.09 -16.67 8.40
CA SER A 20 -6.26 -16.04 7.79
C SER A 20 -6.54 -14.69 8.46
N LEU A 21 -6.78 -13.66 7.65
CA LEU A 21 -7.17 -12.33 8.11
C LEU A 21 -8.70 -12.15 8.15
N HIS A 22 -9.46 -13.21 7.93
CA HIS A 22 -10.91 -13.21 8.06
C HIS A 22 -11.31 -12.74 9.48
N GLU A 23 -12.19 -11.74 9.56
CA GLU A 23 -12.67 -11.15 10.83
C GLU A 23 -11.57 -10.58 11.75
N SER A 24 -10.40 -10.24 11.20
CA SER A 24 -9.37 -9.59 12.00
C SER A 24 -9.83 -8.20 12.46
N LYS A 25 -9.52 -7.85 13.71
CA LYS A 25 -9.83 -6.51 14.26
C LYS A 25 -8.92 -5.41 13.71
N PHE A 26 -7.77 -5.77 13.16
CA PHE A 26 -6.74 -4.83 12.71
C PHE A 26 -6.71 -4.64 11.20
N PHE A 27 -7.29 -5.58 10.45
CA PHE A 27 -7.31 -5.59 9.00
C PHE A 27 -8.75 -5.49 8.52
N VAL A 28 -9.04 -4.48 7.71
CA VAL A 28 -10.34 -4.26 7.10
C VAL A 28 -10.26 -4.74 5.66
N THR A 29 -11.17 -5.64 5.29
CA THR A 29 -11.33 -6.13 3.92
C THR A 29 -12.59 -5.53 3.32
N GLU A 30 -12.46 -4.88 2.18
CA GLU A 30 -13.58 -4.38 1.39
C GLU A 30 -13.65 -5.15 0.09
N THR A 31 -14.82 -5.66 -0.26
CA THR A 31 -15.03 -6.43 -1.49
C THR A 31 -16.10 -5.77 -2.35
N LEU A 32 -15.77 -5.56 -3.62
CA LEU A 32 -16.62 -4.98 -4.64
C LEU A 32 -16.80 -5.99 -5.77
N VAL A 33 -18.04 -6.25 -6.15
CA VAL A 33 -18.37 -7.05 -7.33
C VAL A 33 -18.54 -6.11 -8.52
N LEU A 34 -17.83 -6.42 -9.61
CA LEU A 34 -17.95 -5.71 -10.88
C LEU A 34 -18.73 -6.57 -11.87
N ASP A 35 -19.74 -5.96 -12.49
CA ASP A 35 -20.53 -6.59 -13.52
C ASP A 35 -19.72 -6.78 -14.82
N PRO A 36 -20.04 -7.82 -15.62
CA PRO A 36 -19.35 -8.09 -16.87
C PRO A 36 -19.58 -6.97 -17.90
N ASP A 37 -18.56 -6.69 -18.72
CA ASP A 37 -18.69 -5.83 -19.90
C ASP A 37 -18.35 -6.62 -21.17
N PRO A 38 -19.37 -7.15 -21.88
CA PRO A 38 -19.17 -7.96 -23.07
C PRO A 38 -18.57 -7.17 -24.23
N LYS A 39 -18.72 -5.84 -24.28
CA LYS A 39 -18.13 -5.02 -25.35
C LYS A 39 -16.63 -4.91 -25.22
N ARG A 40 -16.11 -5.06 -24.00
CA ARG A 40 -14.68 -4.99 -23.67
C ARG A 40 -14.08 -6.37 -23.38
N ASN A 41 -14.85 -7.44 -23.58
CA ASN A 41 -14.47 -8.81 -23.24
C ASN A 41 -14.02 -8.97 -21.77
N VAL A 42 -14.71 -8.27 -20.86
CA VAL A 42 -14.46 -8.33 -19.42
C VAL A 42 -15.48 -9.26 -18.77
N LEU A 43 -14.99 -10.28 -18.06
CA LEU A 43 -15.83 -11.20 -17.32
C LEU A 43 -16.34 -10.54 -16.03
N ARG A 44 -17.32 -11.18 -15.39
CA ARG A 44 -17.73 -10.79 -14.04
C ARG A 44 -16.53 -10.96 -13.11
N SER A 45 -16.32 -10.00 -12.21
CA SER A 45 -15.13 -10.01 -11.38
C SER A 45 -15.37 -9.50 -9.97
N VAL A 46 -14.44 -9.86 -9.09
CA VAL A 46 -14.43 -9.49 -7.68
C VAL A 46 -13.13 -8.75 -7.41
N VAL A 47 -13.26 -7.55 -6.86
CA VAL A 47 -12.13 -6.73 -6.40
C VAL A 47 -12.17 -6.73 -4.87
N SER A 48 -11.08 -7.15 -4.25
CA SER A 48 -10.92 -7.10 -2.79
C SER A 48 -9.76 -6.17 -2.43
N SER A 49 -9.99 -5.28 -1.47
CA SER A 49 -9.02 -4.35 -0.93
C SER A 49 -8.76 -4.67 0.54
N LEU A 50 -7.49 -4.82 0.90
CA LEU A 50 -7.05 -5.02 2.27
C LEU A 50 -6.43 -3.71 2.78
N SER A 51 -6.95 -3.19 3.88
CA SER A 51 -6.48 -1.96 4.52
C SER A 51 -6.24 -2.16 6.01
N TRP A 52 -5.23 -1.48 6.55
CA TRP A 52 -4.91 -1.49 7.98
C TRP A 52 -4.19 -0.20 8.36
N SER A 53 -4.20 0.11 9.66
CA SER A 53 -3.41 1.21 10.21
C SER A 53 -2.07 0.69 10.73
N LEU A 54 -0.96 1.34 10.34
CA LEU A 54 0.38 0.99 10.85
C LEU A 54 0.48 1.18 12.37
N SER A 55 -0.24 2.14 12.93
CA SER A 55 -0.20 2.46 14.37
C SER A 55 -0.79 1.36 15.26
N HIS A 56 -1.64 0.48 14.72
CA HIS A 56 -2.27 -0.60 15.47
C HIS A 56 -1.44 -1.89 15.54
N LEU A 57 -0.31 -1.92 14.82
CA LEU A 57 0.56 -3.07 14.73
C LEU A 57 1.88 -2.78 15.45
N PRO A 58 2.43 -3.72 16.22
CA PRO A 58 3.72 -3.51 16.88
C PRO A 58 4.83 -3.39 15.84
N ALA A 59 5.85 -2.55 16.13
CA ALA A 59 6.95 -2.25 15.21
C ALA A 59 7.70 -3.52 14.73
N THR A 60 7.77 -4.54 15.59
CA THR A 60 8.38 -5.85 15.30
C THR A 60 7.55 -6.74 14.38
N SER A 61 6.28 -6.40 14.12
CA SER A 61 5.44 -7.17 13.22
C SER A 61 5.72 -6.85 11.74
N PHE A 62 6.49 -5.82 11.44
CA PHE A 62 6.76 -5.36 10.08
C PHE A 62 8.03 -5.95 9.46
N ASP A 63 8.73 -6.80 10.21
CA ASP A 63 9.78 -7.66 9.67
C ASP A 63 9.13 -8.68 8.73
N PHE A 64 9.01 -8.32 7.45
CA PHE A 64 8.68 -9.21 6.33
C PHE A 64 7.33 -9.92 6.46
N SER A 65 6.24 -9.21 6.16
CA SER A 65 4.92 -9.83 6.08
C SER A 65 4.52 -10.07 4.62
N THR A 66 4.32 -11.34 4.27
CA THR A 66 3.73 -11.72 2.97
C THR A 66 2.21 -11.70 3.10
N PHE A 67 1.55 -10.91 2.27
CA PHE A 67 0.10 -10.89 2.17
C PHE A 67 -0.35 -11.65 0.93
N THR A 68 -1.26 -12.60 1.10
CA THR A 68 -1.75 -13.43 0.03
C THR A 68 -3.27 -13.27 -0.08
N CYS A 69 -3.77 -12.92 -1.26
CA CYS A 69 -5.18 -13.10 -1.56
C CYS A 69 -5.38 -14.46 -2.24
N LEU A 70 -6.39 -15.20 -1.82
CA LEU A 70 -6.77 -16.50 -2.36
C LEU A 70 -8.23 -16.46 -2.80
N SER A 71 -8.50 -16.80 -4.04
CA SER A 71 -9.87 -16.97 -4.54
C SER A 71 -10.44 -18.33 -4.13
N SER A 72 -11.75 -18.42 -3.99
CA SER A 72 -12.43 -19.72 -3.96
C SER A 72 -12.36 -20.40 -5.34
N PRO A 73 -12.48 -21.73 -5.41
CA PRO A 73 -12.68 -22.40 -6.69
C PRO A 73 -14.00 -21.97 -7.33
N ASN A 74 -14.08 -22.05 -8.65
CA ASN A 74 -15.29 -21.76 -9.42
C ASN A 74 -15.42 -22.74 -10.61
N ALA A 75 -16.44 -22.55 -11.47
CA ALA A 75 -16.65 -23.42 -12.62
C ALA A 75 -15.58 -23.25 -13.73
N LEU A 76 -14.85 -22.13 -13.74
CA LEU A 76 -13.75 -21.87 -14.67
C LEU A 76 -12.47 -22.58 -14.26
N GLY A 77 -12.30 -22.93 -12.97
CA GLY A 77 -11.12 -23.65 -12.55
C GLY A 77 -10.80 -23.65 -11.05
N PRO A 78 -9.58 -24.10 -10.71
CA PRO A 78 -9.10 -24.17 -9.34
C PRO A 78 -8.90 -22.78 -8.72
N PRO A 79 -8.71 -22.70 -7.40
CA PRO A 79 -8.35 -21.48 -6.70
C PRO A 79 -7.10 -20.83 -7.28
N VAL A 80 -7.11 -19.50 -7.41
CA VAL A 80 -5.92 -18.72 -7.76
C VAL A 80 -5.51 -17.88 -6.56
N ASN A 81 -4.20 -17.65 -6.41
CA ASN A 81 -3.69 -16.77 -5.39
C ASN A 81 -2.65 -15.79 -5.94
N SER A 82 -2.51 -14.67 -5.25
CA SER A 82 -1.47 -13.69 -5.51
C SER A 82 -0.88 -13.25 -4.18
N SER A 83 0.46 -13.25 -4.10
CA SER A 83 1.22 -12.95 -2.89
C SER A 83 2.05 -11.69 -3.11
N THR A 84 1.99 -10.76 -2.16
CA THR A 84 2.78 -9.53 -2.16
C THR A 84 3.56 -9.44 -0.86
N LEU A 85 4.86 -9.18 -0.97
CA LEU A 85 5.71 -8.96 0.19
C LEU A 85 5.66 -7.48 0.60
N PHE A 86 5.29 -7.22 1.85
CA PHE A 86 5.33 -5.89 2.43
C PHE A 86 6.52 -5.79 3.39
N ARG A 87 7.33 -4.74 3.20
CA ARG A 87 8.52 -4.45 4.01
C ARG A 87 8.52 -2.97 4.38
N ILE A 88 8.82 -2.68 5.63
CA ILE A 88 9.06 -1.31 6.09
C ILE A 88 10.56 -1.12 6.22
N GLU A 89 11.10 -0.14 5.51
CA GLU A 89 12.47 0.32 5.68
C GLU A 89 12.45 1.56 6.57
N CYS A 90 13.01 1.44 7.77
CA CYS A 90 13.23 2.60 8.63
C CYS A 90 14.62 3.15 8.31
N ALA A 91 14.70 4.28 7.62
CA ALA A 91 15.96 4.98 7.38
C ALA A 91 16.49 5.52 8.72
N SER A 92 17.31 4.73 9.40
CA SER A 92 18.03 5.18 10.59
C SER A 92 19.21 6.06 10.16
N GLU A 93 18.92 7.28 9.71
CA GLU A 93 19.93 8.31 9.52
C GLU A 93 19.49 9.62 10.19
N VAL A 94 19.19 9.55 11.48
CA VAL A 94 19.38 10.71 12.36
C VAL A 94 20.29 10.28 13.50
N THR A 95 21.59 10.36 13.23
CA THR A 95 22.62 10.44 14.26
C THR A 95 22.29 11.66 15.12
N VAL A 96 21.73 11.47 16.32
CA VAL A 96 21.69 12.54 17.31
C VAL A 96 23.12 12.74 17.80
N ARG A 97 23.91 13.52 17.05
CA ARG A 97 25.09 14.17 17.61
C ARG A 97 24.58 15.34 18.45
N GLY A 98 24.31 15.07 19.72
CA GLY A 98 24.11 16.13 20.69
C GLY A 98 25.41 16.92 20.86
N ALA A 99 25.44 18.14 20.34
CA ALA A 99 25.93 19.34 21.03
C ALA A 99 25.73 20.60 20.18
N ALA A 100 24.95 21.53 20.74
CA ALA A 100 24.99 22.99 20.60
C ALA A 100 24.76 23.65 19.22
N ALA A 101 23.58 24.24 19.06
CA ALA A 101 23.34 25.70 19.10
C ALA A 101 22.13 26.05 18.23
N ILE A 102 21.12 26.64 18.86
CA ILE A 102 20.00 27.26 18.16
C ILE A 102 20.52 28.56 17.55
N LEU A 103 20.52 28.69 16.23
CA LEU A 103 20.58 29.97 15.54
C LEU A 103 19.29 30.12 14.74
N VAL A 104 18.42 30.99 15.23
CA VAL A 104 17.29 31.54 14.48
C VAL A 104 17.82 32.74 13.71
N GLU A 105 17.80 32.69 12.38
CA GLU A 105 17.78 33.91 11.56
C GLU A 105 16.43 33.98 10.84
N PRO A 106 15.67 35.09 10.96
CA PRO A 106 14.36 35.24 10.35
C PRO A 106 14.47 35.51 8.85
N GLU A 107 13.57 34.90 8.08
CA GLU A 107 13.41 35.18 6.66
C GLU A 107 12.99 36.63 6.42
N THR A 108 13.68 37.32 5.51
CA THR A 108 13.05 38.38 4.71
C THR A 108 13.38 38.17 3.23
N ALA A 109 12.36 37.69 2.52
CA ALA A 109 12.31 37.67 1.07
C ALA A 109 12.17 39.09 0.52
N LEU A 110 12.97 39.50 -0.48
CA LEU A 110 12.44 40.26 -1.62
C LEU A 110 13.35 40.24 -2.87
N SER A 111 12.71 39.77 -3.94
CA SER A 111 12.95 39.84 -5.39
C SER A 111 13.92 40.88 -5.99
N ARG A 112 14.57 40.41 -7.07
CA ARG A 112 14.86 41.06 -8.37
C ARG A 112 15.72 42.34 -8.37
N SER A 113 16.84 42.28 -9.10
CA SER A 113 16.89 42.78 -10.48
C SER A 113 18.28 42.58 -11.12
N ALA A 114 18.24 42.44 -12.44
CA ALA A 114 19.35 42.19 -13.33
C ALA A 114 20.31 43.39 -13.52
N PHE A 115 21.40 43.09 -14.23
CA PHE A 115 21.98 43.92 -15.31
C PHE A 115 23.21 44.81 -15.02
N LYS A 116 24.40 44.23 -15.31
CA LYS A 116 25.40 44.65 -16.33
C LYS A 116 26.37 45.82 -16.05
N ARG A 117 27.60 45.57 -16.55
CA ARG A 117 28.74 46.45 -16.94
C ARG A 117 29.69 46.87 -15.81
N LYS A 118 30.98 47.13 -16.02
CA LYS A 118 32.06 46.77 -16.97
C LYS A 118 33.21 47.68 -16.52
N LYS A 119 34.38 47.09 -16.23
CA LYS A 119 35.75 47.62 -16.39
C LYS A 119 36.08 49.00 -15.75
N GLU A 120 37.09 49.00 -14.91
CA GLU A 120 38.22 49.91 -15.06
C GLU A 120 39.51 49.13 -14.79
#